data_AF-A0AAX2S3E3-F1
#
_entry.id   AF-A0AAX2S3E3-F1
#
_cell.length_a   1.000
_cell.length_b   1.000
_cell.length_c   1.000
_cell.angle_alpha   90.00
_cell.angle_beta   90.00
_cell.angle_gamma   90.00
#
_symmetry.space_group_name_H-M   'P 1'
#
loop_
_entity.id
_entity.type
_entity.pdbx_description
1 polymer ?
#
loop_
_entity_poly.entity_id
_entity_poly.type
_entity_poly.pdbx_seq_one_letter_code
_entity_poly.pdbx_strand_id
1 'polypeptide(L)'
;MRNLRLLVIFSSLLLYACFDDDLSKCQDRLSKGLELIALSYCEKAADSGSSIAQEIFAKLLLKQGDTKRAVEYFRKLANQKNAAAMFALGEIYEPTDFDKAMFYYKRACDINELKACEKVERFVWKRNQQAKQEAIELEKAKAETATLEKEKLVLQIKAEELRRKREEEQALKQKIGNRKFYNGLAKYKEGNLWGYINQKGEMAIPVQFAYAANFYDGLAAVKTSDGKWGYIYPSGEYAIRPQFSCVFYFSEGLAAVTTTGYGKNCQGGKWGFINKSGNWIIPPVLDGVETVFHDGAAKVIYNGVKGYINRQGSWVDINNSNSNYSR
;
A
#
# COMPACT_ATOMS: atom_id res chain seq x y z
N MET A 1 64.30 -59.06 80.74
CA MET A 1 64.10 -57.68 80.23
C MET A 1 62.70 -57.58 79.64
N ARG A 2 61.82 -56.60 79.85
CA ARG A 2 61.66 -55.47 80.78
C ARG A 2 60.27 -54.91 80.41
N ASN A 3 59.39 -54.71 81.39
CA ASN A 3 58.27 -53.75 81.53
C ASN A 3 57.55 -53.22 80.26
N LEU A 4 56.21 -53.10 80.26
CA LEU A 4 55.50 -51.89 80.74
C LEU A 4 53.96 -52.05 80.61
N ARG A 5 53.24 -51.75 81.71
CA ARG A 5 51.80 -51.45 81.71
C ARG A 5 51.57 -50.10 81.02
N LEU A 6 50.52 -49.97 80.20
CA LEU A 6 49.85 -48.69 80.02
C LEU A 6 48.33 -48.88 80.07
N LEU A 7 47.75 -48.42 81.18
CA LEU A 7 46.35 -48.05 81.29
C LEU A 7 46.07 -46.97 80.25
N VAL A 8 45.06 -47.19 79.42
CA VAL A 8 44.47 -46.14 78.58
C VAL A 8 42.99 -46.07 78.96
N ILE A 9 42.72 -45.28 80.01
CA ILE A 9 41.40 -44.72 80.30
C ILE A 9 41.17 -43.67 79.21
N PHE A 10 40.54 -44.06 78.10
CA PHE A 10 40.07 -43.10 77.10
C PHE A 10 38.56 -42.93 77.24
N SER A 11 38.20 -41.77 77.82
CA SER A 11 37.09 -40.92 77.41
C SER A 11 35.76 -41.62 77.05
N SER A 12 35.04 -42.06 78.09
CA SER A 12 33.60 -42.34 78.01
C SER A 12 32.72 -41.08 77.79
N LEU A 13 33.33 -39.90 77.65
CA LEU A 13 32.63 -38.62 77.41
C LEU A 13 32.52 -38.23 75.93
N LEU A 14 33.30 -38.83 75.02
CA LEU A 14 33.19 -38.57 73.58
C LEU A 14 32.15 -39.45 72.87
N LEU A 15 31.70 -40.54 73.50
CA LEU A 15 30.69 -41.44 72.93
C LEU A 15 29.24 -41.01 73.21
N TYR A 16 28.99 -40.16 74.22
CA TYR A 16 27.64 -39.67 74.52
C TYR A 16 27.13 -38.61 73.53
N ALA A 17 28.02 -37.91 72.82
CA ALA A 17 27.64 -36.92 71.81
C ALA A 17 27.08 -37.54 70.52
N CYS A 18 27.20 -38.87 70.34
CA CYS A 18 26.77 -39.54 69.11
C CYS A 18 25.26 -39.80 69.02
N PHE A 19 24.53 -39.87 70.13
CA PHE A 19 23.12 -40.29 70.15
C PHE A 19 22.14 -39.27 70.73
N ASP A 20 22.61 -38.05 71.02
CA ASP A 20 21.83 -37.08 71.76
C ASP A 20 21.01 -36.17 70.84
N ASP A 21 19.70 -36.35 70.85
CA ASP A 21 18.70 -35.58 70.10
C ASP A 21 18.09 -34.44 70.93
N ASP A 22 18.68 -34.13 72.10
CA ASP A 22 18.21 -33.09 73.00
C ASP A 22 18.36 -31.68 72.40
N LEU A 23 17.21 -31.10 72.03
CA LEU A 23 17.08 -29.74 71.51
C LEU A 23 17.73 -28.69 72.42
N SER A 24 17.76 -28.90 73.74
CA SER A 24 18.35 -27.95 74.68
C SER A 24 19.86 -27.76 74.44
N LYS A 25 20.55 -28.80 73.97
CA LYS A 25 21.99 -28.75 73.65
C LYS A 25 22.26 -27.96 72.37
N CYS A 26 21.41 -28.10 71.36
CA CYS A 26 21.43 -27.25 70.18
C CYS A 26 21.28 -25.77 70.57
N GLN A 27 20.29 -25.45 71.40
CA GLN A 27 20.01 -24.07 71.83
C GLN A 27 21.11 -23.48 72.75
N ASP A 28 21.65 -24.26 73.70
CA ASP A 28 22.75 -23.85 74.59
C ASP A 28 24.03 -23.54 73.83
N ARG A 29 24.35 -24.32 72.78
CA ARG A 29 25.54 -24.06 71.97
C ARG A 29 25.39 -22.83 71.09
N LEU A 30 24.18 -22.57 70.58
CA LEU A 30 23.88 -21.34 69.84
C LEU A 30 23.96 -20.10 70.72
N SER A 31 23.44 -20.15 71.96
CA SER A 31 23.51 -19.01 72.88
C SER A 31 24.95 -18.67 73.29
N LYS A 32 25.89 -19.62 73.16
CA LYS A 32 27.33 -19.46 73.41
C LYS A 32 28.14 -19.11 72.14
N GLY A 33 27.49 -18.90 71.00
CA GLY A 33 28.16 -18.56 69.74
C GLY A 33 28.94 -19.73 69.09
N LEU A 34 28.68 -20.97 69.50
CA LEU A 34 29.39 -22.17 69.02
C LEU A 34 28.67 -22.80 67.81
N GLU A 35 28.53 -22.05 66.71
CA GLU A 35 27.66 -22.40 65.57
C GLU A 35 28.03 -23.74 64.88
N LEU A 36 29.32 -24.02 64.69
CA LEU A 36 29.79 -25.27 64.09
C LEU A 36 29.47 -26.49 64.95
N ILE A 37 29.54 -26.33 66.27
CA ILE A 37 29.25 -27.40 67.24
C ILE A 37 27.74 -27.57 67.38
N ALA A 38 26.99 -26.47 67.38
CA ALA A 38 25.53 -26.51 67.41
C ALA A 38 24.95 -27.29 66.24
N LEU A 39 25.56 -27.18 65.04
CA LEU A 39 25.03 -27.77 63.81
C LEU A 39 24.81 -29.29 63.91
N SER A 40 25.75 -30.03 64.48
CA SER A 40 25.62 -31.50 64.63
C SER A 40 24.56 -31.90 65.67
N TYR A 41 24.33 -31.08 66.70
CA TYR A 41 23.28 -31.33 67.69
C TYR A 41 21.90 -30.94 67.13
N CYS A 42 21.82 -29.83 66.40
CA CYS A 42 20.59 -29.38 65.74
C CYS A 42 20.16 -30.33 64.60
N GLU A 43 21.11 -30.93 63.88
CA GLU A 43 20.85 -31.92 62.82
C GLU A 43 20.15 -33.16 63.37
N LYS A 44 20.70 -33.76 64.43
CA LYS A 44 20.12 -34.96 65.06
C LYS A 44 18.74 -34.70 65.65
N ALA A 45 18.59 -33.57 66.34
CA ALA A 45 17.30 -33.14 66.88
C ALA A 45 16.28 -32.81 65.76
N ALA A 46 16.73 -32.32 64.60
CA ALA A 46 15.87 -32.09 63.45
C ALA A 46 15.42 -33.41 62.80
N ASP A 47 16.31 -34.40 62.75
CA ASP A 47 16.03 -35.73 62.19
C ASP A 47 15.11 -36.56 63.08
N SER A 48 15.12 -36.34 64.40
CA SER A 48 14.16 -36.95 65.35
C SER A 48 12.73 -36.41 65.23
N GLY A 49 12.50 -35.41 64.37
CA GLY A 49 11.16 -34.90 64.03
C GLY A 49 10.73 -33.66 64.81
N SER A 50 11.59 -33.08 65.66
CA SER A 50 11.29 -31.84 66.36
C SER A 50 11.19 -30.66 65.39
N SER A 51 10.00 -30.05 65.28
CA SER A 51 9.76 -28.91 64.39
C SER A 51 10.63 -27.70 64.72
N ILE A 52 10.89 -27.46 66.01
CA ILE A 52 11.75 -26.38 66.48
C ILE A 52 13.21 -26.65 66.08
N ALA A 53 13.68 -27.89 66.21
CA ALA A 53 15.03 -28.27 65.81
C ALA A 53 15.22 -28.17 64.29
N GLN A 54 14.23 -28.63 63.52
CA GLN A 54 14.20 -28.53 62.05
C GLN A 54 14.28 -27.07 61.60
N GLU A 55 13.59 -26.15 62.28
CA GLU A 55 13.60 -24.73 61.93
C GLU A 55 14.95 -24.08 62.23
N ILE A 56 15.53 -24.36 63.41
CA ILE A 56 16.85 -23.86 63.80
C ILE A 56 17.92 -24.39 62.84
N PHE A 57 17.90 -25.69 62.55
CA PHE A 57 18.86 -26.34 61.67
C PHE A 57 18.78 -25.82 60.23
N ALA A 58 17.58 -25.66 59.68
CA ALA A 58 17.38 -25.13 58.33
C ALA A 58 17.91 -23.69 58.18
N LYS A 59 17.73 -22.84 59.21
CA LYS A 59 18.29 -21.48 59.23
C LYS A 59 19.82 -21.47 59.29
N LEU A 60 20.41 -22.38 60.07
CA LEU A 60 21.87 -22.55 60.13
C LEU A 60 22.45 -23.00 58.78
N LEU A 61 21.79 -23.95 58.10
CA LEU A 61 22.18 -24.40 56.78
C LEU A 61 22.15 -23.25 55.74
N LEU A 62 21.12 -22.40 55.76
CA LEU A 62 21.08 -21.20 54.91
C LEU A 62 22.27 -20.26 55.19
N LYS A 63 22.60 -20.04 56.47
CA LYS A 63 23.73 -19.18 56.85
C LYS A 63 25.07 -19.73 56.35
N GLN A 64 25.19 -21.05 56.24
CA GLN A 64 26.37 -21.72 55.68
C GLN A 64 26.36 -21.83 54.15
N GLY A 65 25.30 -21.36 53.49
CA GLY A 65 25.15 -21.45 52.03
C GLY A 65 24.66 -22.82 51.53
N ASP A 66 24.29 -23.75 52.42
CA ASP A 66 23.71 -25.04 52.04
C ASP A 66 22.20 -24.92 51.81
N THR A 67 21.86 -24.16 50.77
CA THR A 67 20.47 -23.86 50.40
C THR A 67 19.68 -25.11 50.04
N LYS A 68 20.33 -26.12 49.46
CA LYS A 68 19.66 -27.35 49.03
C LYS A 68 19.13 -28.14 50.24
N ARG A 69 19.96 -28.37 51.25
CA ARG A 69 19.53 -29.07 52.47
C ARG A 69 18.54 -28.22 53.27
N ALA A 70 18.77 -26.91 53.35
CA ALA A 70 17.83 -26.01 54.02
C ALA A 70 16.41 -26.12 53.43
N VAL A 71 16.29 -26.14 52.10
CA VAL A 71 15.01 -26.33 51.39
C VAL A 71 14.33 -27.64 51.76
N GLU A 72 15.07 -28.75 51.93
CA GLU A 72 14.49 -30.04 52.32
C GLU A 72 13.83 -29.98 53.70
N TYR A 73 14.51 -29.39 54.69
CA TYR A 73 13.95 -29.22 56.04
C TYR A 73 12.81 -28.21 56.08
N PHE A 74 12.91 -27.07 55.38
CA PHE A 74 11.79 -26.14 55.29
C PHE A 74 10.58 -26.74 54.57
N ARG A 75 10.77 -27.62 53.58
CA ARG A 75 9.64 -28.34 52.95
C ARG A 75 8.95 -29.30 53.91
N LYS A 76 9.71 -30.02 54.75
CA LYS A 76 9.14 -30.88 55.81
C LYS A 76 8.28 -30.04 56.77
N LEU A 77 8.81 -28.90 57.22
CA LEU A 77 8.09 -27.96 58.09
C LEU A 77 6.87 -27.32 57.41
N ALA A 78 6.97 -26.95 56.14
CA ALA A 78 5.85 -26.45 55.36
C ALA A 78 4.73 -27.50 55.23
N ASN A 79 5.06 -28.78 55.07
CA ASN A 79 4.06 -29.86 55.10
C ASN A 79 3.38 -30.00 56.48
N GLN A 80 4.05 -29.62 57.55
CA GLN A 80 3.50 -29.51 58.91
C GLN A 80 2.75 -28.18 59.15
N LYS A 81 2.47 -27.40 58.11
CA LYS A 81 1.79 -26.09 58.19
C LYS A 81 2.55 -25.03 59.01
N ASN A 82 3.89 -25.11 59.09
CA ASN A 82 4.69 -24.05 59.69
C ASN A 82 4.78 -22.84 58.72
N ALA A 83 4.27 -21.69 59.16
CA ALA A 83 4.16 -20.48 58.34
C ALA A 83 5.52 -19.82 58.07
N ALA A 84 6.41 -19.79 59.06
CA ALA A 84 7.77 -19.25 58.91
C ALA A 84 8.60 -20.07 57.91
N ALA A 85 8.45 -21.39 57.90
CA ALA A 85 9.11 -22.26 56.93
C ALA A 85 8.57 -22.08 55.51
N MET A 86 7.26 -21.91 55.35
CA MET A 86 6.67 -21.55 54.05
C MET A 86 7.16 -20.18 53.58
N PHE A 87 7.23 -19.18 54.46
CA PHE A 87 7.78 -17.86 54.13
C PHE A 87 9.25 -17.94 53.69
N ALA A 88 10.09 -18.67 54.43
CA ALA A 88 11.50 -18.89 54.08
C ALA A 88 11.67 -19.59 52.72
N LEU A 89 10.81 -20.58 52.39
CA LEU A 89 10.79 -21.18 51.05
C LEU A 89 10.41 -20.15 49.98
N GLY A 90 9.44 -19.28 50.26
CA GLY A 90 9.10 -18.17 49.38
C GLY A 90 10.32 -17.29 49.07
N GLU A 91 11.08 -16.89 50.09
CA GLU A 91 12.29 -16.07 49.93
C GLU A 91 13.39 -16.77 49.14
N ILE A 92 13.57 -18.09 49.35
CA ILE A 92 14.57 -18.89 48.63
C ILE A 92 14.24 -18.98 47.14
N TYR A 93 12.97 -19.19 46.77
CA TYR A 93 12.57 -19.31 45.36
C TYR A 93 12.40 -17.97 44.66
N GLU A 94 12.15 -16.88 45.38
CA GLU A 94 11.86 -15.55 44.82
C GLU A 94 12.81 -15.10 43.68
N PRO A 95 14.14 -15.31 43.76
CA PRO A 95 15.05 -14.88 42.70
C PRO A 95 15.09 -15.79 41.47
N THR A 96 14.59 -17.03 41.56
CA THR A 96 14.84 -18.08 40.54
C THR A 96 13.58 -18.70 39.96
N ASP A 97 12.50 -18.75 40.74
CA ASP A 97 11.24 -19.37 40.36
C ASP A 97 10.07 -18.63 41.03
N PHE A 98 9.57 -17.65 40.29
CA PHE A 98 8.48 -16.77 40.74
C PHE A 98 7.23 -17.55 41.16
N ASP A 99 6.84 -18.56 40.38
CA ASP A 99 5.61 -19.32 40.63
C ASP A 99 5.73 -20.16 41.90
N LYS A 100 6.90 -20.77 42.15
CA LYS A 100 7.16 -21.45 43.43
C LYS A 100 7.20 -20.49 44.61
N ALA A 101 7.83 -19.33 44.46
CA ALA A 101 7.87 -18.32 45.52
C ALA A 101 6.45 -17.87 45.90
N MET A 102 5.64 -17.52 44.89
CA MET A 102 4.24 -17.13 45.06
C MET A 102 3.41 -18.24 45.70
N PHE A 103 3.61 -19.50 45.31
CA PHE A 103 2.93 -20.65 45.90
C PHE A 103 3.17 -20.73 47.42
N TYR A 104 4.42 -20.62 47.85
CA TYR A 104 4.75 -20.70 49.28
C TYR A 104 4.33 -19.45 50.07
N TYR A 105 4.50 -18.24 49.51
CA TYR A 105 4.01 -17.02 50.14
C TYR A 105 2.48 -17.02 50.32
N LYS A 106 1.73 -17.50 49.33
CA LYS A 106 0.26 -17.60 49.44
C LYS A 106 -0.13 -18.59 50.55
N ARG A 107 0.48 -19.78 50.58
CA ARG A 107 0.20 -20.77 51.63
C ARG A 107 0.54 -20.27 53.03
N ALA A 108 1.63 -19.51 53.18
CA ALA A 108 1.99 -18.87 54.45
C ALA A 108 0.99 -17.76 54.84
N CYS A 109 0.54 -16.96 53.86
CA CYS A 109 -0.46 -15.92 54.08
C CYS A 109 -1.82 -16.51 54.50
N ASP A 110 -2.25 -17.62 53.87
CA ASP A 110 -3.50 -18.32 54.19
C ASP A 110 -3.56 -18.81 55.66
N ILE A 111 -2.40 -18.91 56.33
CA ILE A 111 -2.29 -19.24 57.76
C ILE A 111 -1.81 -18.07 58.62
N ASN A 112 -2.05 -16.83 58.16
CA ASN A 112 -1.82 -15.56 58.84
C ASN A 112 -0.35 -15.15 59.05
N GLU A 113 0.59 -15.60 58.22
CA GLU A 113 1.95 -15.00 58.19
C GLU A 113 1.91 -13.66 57.46
N LEU A 114 1.84 -12.57 58.24
CA LEU A 114 1.66 -11.20 57.73
C LEU A 114 2.73 -10.81 56.70
N LYS A 115 4.00 -11.19 56.93
CA LYS A 115 5.11 -10.89 56.01
C LYS A 115 4.89 -11.54 54.64
N ALA A 116 4.29 -12.73 54.63
CA ALA A 116 3.97 -13.45 53.40
C ALA A 116 2.80 -12.77 52.66
N CYS A 117 1.78 -12.31 53.39
CA CYS A 117 0.67 -11.56 52.80
C CYS A 117 1.14 -10.27 52.12
N GLU A 118 2.02 -9.49 52.76
CA GLU A 118 2.60 -8.27 52.17
C GLU A 118 3.39 -8.57 50.88
N LYS A 119 4.13 -9.70 50.86
CA LYS A 119 4.83 -10.17 49.64
C LYS A 119 3.83 -10.47 48.52
N VAL A 120 2.78 -11.25 48.81
CA VAL A 120 1.74 -11.60 47.83
C VAL A 120 1.11 -10.34 47.23
N GLU A 121 0.68 -9.39 48.06
CA GLU A 121 0.07 -8.14 47.60
C GLU A 121 0.99 -7.36 46.67
N ARG A 122 2.27 -7.20 47.06
CA ARG A 122 3.26 -6.49 46.25
C ARG A 122 3.48 -7.16 44.89
N PHE A 123 3.54 -8.48 44.86
CA PHE A 123 3.72 -9.23 43.62
C PHE A 123 2.50 -9.16 42.71
N VAL A 124 1.31 -9.34 43.26
CA VAL A 124 0.05 -9.19 42.52
C VAL A 124 -0.05 -7.78 41.95
N TRP A 125 0.28 -6.75 42.73
CA TRP A 125 0.32 -5.37 42.25
C TRP A 125 1.29 -5.19 41.08
N LYS A 126 2.54 -5.66 41.20
CA LYS A 126 3.54 -5.57 40.11
C LYS A 126 3.08 -6.28 38.85
N ARG A 127 2.57 -7.51 38.98
CA ARG A 127 2.07 -8.31 37.85
C ARG A 127 0.87 -7.65 37.18
N ASN A 128 -0.03 -7.05 37.97
CA ASN A 128 -1.17 -6.31 37.43
C ASN A 128 -0.73 -5.06 36.65
N GLN A 129 0.30 -4.34 37.12
CA GLN A 129 0.85 -3.20 36.38
C GLN A 129 1.53 -3.65 35.08
N GLN A 130 2.29 -4.73 35.12
CA GLN A 130 2.91 -5.30 33.92
C GLN A 130 1.86 -5.75 32.90
N ALA A 131 0.83 -6.49 33.34
CA ALA A 131 -0.26 -6.94 32.46
C ALA A 131 -1.03 -5.76 31.85
N LYS A 132 -1.23 -4.67 32.60
CA LYS A 132 -1.80 -3.42 32.06
C LYS A 132 -0.93 -2.83 30.97
N GLN A 133 0.40 -2.78 31.17
CA GLN A 133 1.31 -2.24 30.17
C GLN A 133 1.35 -3.11 28.91
N GLU A 134 1.40 -4.43 29.06
CA GLU A 134 1.35 -5.39 27.95
C GLU A 134 0.05 -5.27 27.15
N ALA A 135 -1.09 -5.07 27.83
CA ALA A 135 -2.36 -4.84 27.17
C ALA A 135 -2.38 -3.53 26.36
N ILE A 136 -1.79 -2.45 26.90
CA ILE A 136 -1.66 -1.17 26.19
C ILE A 136 -0.77 -1.32 24.94
N GLU A 137 0.38 -1.97 25.07
CA GLU A 137 1.28 -2.20 23.93
C GLU A 137 0.63 -3.10 22.86
N LEU A 138 -0.13 -4.12 23.28
CA LEU A 138 -0.88 -4.96 22.34
C LEU A 138 -1.94 -4.17 21.57
N GLU A 139 -2.70 -3.28 22.24
CA GLU A 139 -3.69 -2.45 21.56
C GLU A 139 -3.04 -1.43 20.61
N LYS A 140 -1.88 -0.86 20.97
CA LYS A 140 -1.10 -0.02 20.04
C LYS A 140 -0.67 -0.80 18.80
N ALA A 141 -0.10 -2.00 18.97
CA ALA A 141 0.32 -2.84 17.85
C ALA A 141 -0.86 -3.24 16.94
N LYS A 142 -2.03 -3.50 17.50
CA LYS A 142 -3.27 -3.73 16.73
C LYS A 142 -3.71 -2.49 15.94
N ALA A 143 -3.63 -1.31 16.55
CA ALA A 143 -3.97 -0.06 15.86
C ALA A 143 -3.00 0.25 14.71
N GLU A 144 -1.70 0.00 14.89
CA GLU A 144 -0.67 0.16 13.86
C GLU A 144 -0.89 -0.82 12.69
N THR A 145 -1.12 -2.10 12.99
CA THR A 145 -1.40 -3.12 11.96
C THR A 145 -2.69 -2.81 11.18
N ALA A 146 -3.76 -2.40 11.86
CA ALA A 146 -4.99 -1.96 11.20
C ALA A 146 -4.77 -0.72 10.31
N THR A 147 -3.85 0.17 10.70
CA THR A 147 -3.49 1.33 9.88
C THR A 147 -2.73 0.90 8.63
N LEU A 148 -1.74 0.02 8.76
CA LEU A 148 -1.00 -0.54 7.63
C LEU A 148 -1.90 -1.29 6.64
N GLU A 149 -2.87 -2.07 7.15
CA GLU A 149 -3.85 -2.76 6.31
C GLU A 149 -4.74 -1.79 5.52
N LYS A 150 -5.18 -0.69 6.16
CA LYS A 150 -5.92 0.37 5.46
C LYS A 150 -5.08 1.03 4.38
N GLU A 151 -3.82 1.35 4.65
CA GLU A 151 -2.91 1.93 3.65
C GLU A 151 -2.68 0.99 2.46
N LYS A 152 -2.51 -0.31 2.73
CA LYS A 152 -2.41 -1.35 1.70
C LYS A 152 -3.66 -1.41 0.83
N LEU A 153 -4.85 -1.33 1.42
CA LEU A 153 -6.11 -1.33 0.69
C LEU A 153 -6.24 -0.08 -0.20
N VAL A 154 -5.86 1.10 0.29
CA VAL A 154 -5.84 2.34 -0.51
C VAL A 154 -4.90 2.19 -1.72
N LEU A 155 -3.73 1.58 -1.55
CA LEU A 155 -2.82 1.33 -2.66
C LEU A 155 -3.40 0.33 -3.68
N GLN A 156 -4.10 -0.70 -3.23
CA GLN A 156 -4.77 -1.66 -4.12
C GLN A 156 -5.86 -0.98 -4.96
N ILE A 157 -6.70 -0.14 -4.34
CA ILE A 157 -7.74 0.63 -5.05
C ILE A 157 -7.10 1.54 -6.11
N LYS A 158 -6.05 2.28 -5.74
CA LYS A 158 -5.32 3.16 -6.69
C LYS A 158 -4.72 2.38 -7.86
N ALA A 159 -4.19 1.19 -7.61
CA ALA A 159 -3.62 0.34 -8.66
C ALA A 159 -4.69 -0.16 -9.63
N GLU A 160 -5.87 -0.53 -9.13
CA GLU A 160 -7.00 -0.97 -9.94
C GLU A 160 -7.60 0.17 -10.79
N GLU A 161 -7.74 1.37 -10.22
CA GLU A 161 -8.16 2.55 -10.97
C GLU A 161 -7.19 2.87 -12.11
N LEU A 162 -5.88 2.78 -11.86
CA LEU A 162 -4.86 3.00 -12.88
C LEU A 162 -4.93 1.94 -13.98
N ARG A 163 -5.15 0.67 -13.61
CA ARG A 163 -5.34 -0.42 -14.58
C ARG A 163 -6.54 -0.13 -15.48
N ARG A 164 -7.69 0.23 -14.91
CA ARG A 164 -8.90 0.56 -15.68
C ARG A 164 -8.66 1.72 -16.65
N LYS A 165 -7.99 2.79 -16.20
CA LYS A 165 -7.64 3.94 -17.07
C LYS A 165 -6.74 3.53 -18.24
N ARG A 166 -5.76 2.65 -18.00
CA ARG A 166 -4.88 2.14 -19.06
C ARG A 166 -5.64 1.28 -20.08
N GLU A 167 -6.54 0.43 -19.61
CA GLU A 167 -7.40 -0.39 -20.47
C GLU A 167 -8.33 0.48 -21.32
N GLU A 168 -8.95 1.51 -20.72
CA GLU A 168 -9.78 2.49 -21.43
C GLU A 168 -8.97 3.25 -22.50
N GLU A 169 -7.76 3.72 -22.17
CA GLU A 169 -6.88 4.40 -23.12
C GLU A 169 -6.44 3.48 -24.26
N GLN A 170 -6.10 2.23 -23.95
CA GLN A 170 -5.71 1.23 -24.94
C GLN A 170 -6.88 0.87 -25.88
N ALA A 171 -8.08 0.66 -25.33
CA ALA A 171 -9.28 0.41 -26.10
C ALA A 171 -9.62 1.62 -26.99
N LEU A 172 -9.47 2.83 -26.48
CA LEU A 172 -9.66 4.05 -27.28
C LEU A 172 -8.66 4.12 -28.43
N LYS A 173 -7.36 3.92 -28.15
CA LYS A 173 -6.30 3.88 -29.18
C LYS A 173 -6.58 2.84 -30.26
N GLN A 174 -7.10 1.66 -29.89
CA GLN A 174 -7.48 0.64 -30.85
C GLN A 174 -8.64 1.10 -31.76
N LYS A 175 -9.66 1.77 -31.20
CA LYS A 175 -10.79 2.31 -31.97
C LYS A 175 -10.36 3.45 -32.92
N ILE A 176 -9.66 4.45 -32.39
CA ILE A 176 -9.34 5.67 -33.15
C ILE A 176 -8.08 5.54 -34.01
N GLY A 177 -7.15 4.66 -33.66
CA GLY A 177 -5.86 4.50 -34.34
C GLY A 177 -5.05 5.82 -34.38
N ASN A 178 -4.26 6.01 -35.44
CA ASN A 178 -3.48 7.24 -35.66
C ASN A 178 -4.25 8.32 -36.42
N ARG A 179 -5.59 8.33 -36.34
CA ARG A 179 -6.42 9.29 -37.09
C ARG A 179 -6.22 10.70 -36.55
N LYS A 180 -6.08 11.65 -37.47
CA LYS A 180 -6.12 13.09 -37.16
C LYS A 180 -7.58 13.54 -37.12
N PHE A 181 -7.93 14.28 -36.08
CA PHE A 181 -9.26 14.86 -35.91
C PHE A 181 -9.23 16.32 -36.39
N TYR A 182 -10.18 16.65 -37.25
CA TYR A 182 -10.40 18.00 -37.77
C TYR A 182 -11.78 18.43 -37.30
N ASN A 183 -11.87 19.58 -36.61
CA ASN A 183 -13.10 20.02 -35.95
C ASN A 183 -13.71 18.96 -35.01
N GLY A 184 -12.86 18.20 -34.30
CA GLY A 184 -13.28 17.16 -33.37
C GLY A 184 -13.70 15.84 -34.02
N LEU A 185 -13.69 15.73 -35.35
CA LEU A 185 -14.13 14.57 -36.10
C LEU A 185 -13.02 13.99 -37.00
N ALA A 186 -13.00 12.67 -37.14
CA ALA A 186 -12.13 11.97 -38.09
C ALA A 186 -12.98 11.14 -39.04
N LYS A 187 -12.62 11.14 -40.33
CA LYS A 187 -13.30 10.30 -41.31
C LYS A 187 -13.12 8.82 -40.96
N TYR A 188 -14.21 8.07 -41.09
CA TYR A 188 -14.29 6.64 -40.81
C TYR A 188 -14.89 5.93 -42.02
N LYS A 189 -14.36 4.75 -42.35
CA LYS A 189 -14.81 3.95 -43.49
C LYS A 189 -15.28 2.61 -42.99
N GLU A 190 -16.49 2.23 -43.40
CA GLU A 190 -17.07 0.91 -43.14
C GLU A 190 -17.61 0.36 -44.46
N GLY A 191 -17.13 -0.82 -44.86
CA GLY A 191 -17.32 -1.32 -46.21
C GLY A 191 -16.84 -0.32 -47.26
N ASN A 192 -17.76 0.11 -48.13
CA ASN A 192 -17.51 1.07 -49.20
C ASN A 192 -17.95 2.50 -48.89
N LEU A 193 -18.56 2.74 -47.73
CA LEU A 193 -19.10 4.04 -47.35
C LEU A 193 -18.24 4.73 -46.30
N TRP A 194 -18.34 6.05 -46.28
CA TRP A 194 -17.67 6.92 -45.34
C TRP A 194 -18.67 7.64 -44.44
N GLY A 195 -18.23 7.84 -43.20
CA GLY A 195 -18.86 8.63 -42.17
C GLY A 195 -17.77 9.29 -41.31
N TYR A 196 -18.11 9.68 -40.09
CA TYR A 196 -17.17 10.32 -39.17
C TYR A 196 -17.32 9.80 -37.76
N ILE A 197 -16.19 9.64 -37.06
CA ILE A 197 -16.14 9.33 -35.63
C ILE A 197 -15.63 10.53 -34.84
N ASN A 198 -16.05 10.64 -33.59
CA ASN A 198 -15.53 11.63 -32.65
C ASN A 198 -14.26 11.13 -31.94
N GLN A 199 -13.68 11.96 -31.08
CA GLN A 199 -12.46 11.65 -30.32
C GLN A 199 -12.60 10.48 -29.33
N LYS A 200 -13.83 10.05 -29.04
CA LYS A 200 -14.12 8.85 -28.23
C LYS A 200 -14.24 7.58 -29.08
N GLY A 201 -14.08 7.70 -30.40
CA GLY A 201 -14.27 6.60 -31.35
C GLY A 201 -15.74 6.26 -31.59
N GLU A 202 -16.67 7.11 -31.18
CA GLU A 202 -18.11 6.93 -31.41
C GLU A 202 -18.48 7.52 -32.77
N MET A 203 -19.43 6.90 -33.47
CA MET A 203 -19.92 7.36 -34.76
C MET A 203 -20.71 8.67 -34.58
N ALA A 204 -20.15 9.78 -35.05
CA ALA A 204 -20.77 11.10 -34.99
C ALA A 204 -21.64 11.37 -36.22
N ILE A 205 -21.19 10.90 -37.39
CA ILE A 205 -21.94 10.95 -38.64
C ILE A 205 -21.95 9.54 -39.22
N PRO A 206 -23.12 8.92 -39.39
CA PRO A 206 -23.24 7.56 -39.94
C PRO A 206 -22.56 7.40 -41.29
N VAL A 207 -22.14 6.17 -41.58
CA VAL A 207 -21.56 5.82 -42.89
C VAL A 207 -22.65 5.88 -43.96
N GLN A 208 -22.58 6.90 -44.81
CA GLN A 208 -23.61 7.15 -45.84
C GLN A 208 -23.04 7.76 -47.13
N PHE A 209 -21.80 8.23 -47.11
CA PHE A 209 -21.18 8.90 -48.25
C PHE A 209 -20.32 7.93 -49.05
N ALA A 210 -20.33 8.06 -50.38
CA ALA A 210 -19.39 7.36 -51.24
C ALA A 210 -17.94 7.83 -51.00
N TYR A 211 -17.77 9.09 -50.57
CA TYR A 211 -16.50 9.63 -50.13
C TYR A 211 -16.68 10.76 -49.10
N ALA A 212 -15.72 10.89 -48.18
CA ALA A 212 -15.65 11.96 -47.19
C ALA A 212 -14.23 12.55 -47.10
N ALA A 213 -14.12 13.88 -47.22
CA ALA A 213 -12.89 14.62 -46.95
C ALA A 213 -12.73 14.94 -45.46
N ASN A 214 -11.62 15.54 -45.06
CA ASN A 214 -11.50 16.11 -43.71
C ASN A 214 -12.29 17.43 -43.64
N PHE A 215 -12.61 17.86 -42.41
CA PHE A 215 -13.14 19.21 -42.19
C PHE A 215 -12.03 20.24 -42.36
N TYR A 216 -12.27 21.24 -43.21
CA TYR A 216 -11.44 22.44 -43.34
C TYR A 216 -12.35 23.64 -43.30
N ASP A 217 -11.95 24.69 -42.60
CA ASP A 217 -12.79 25.88 -42.42
C ASP A 217 -14.21 25.56 -41.87
N GLY A 218 -14.33 24.49 -41.09
CA GLY A 218 -15.61 24.06 -40.50
C GLY A 218 -16.57 23.34 -41.45
N LEU A 219 -16.16 23.01 -42.69
CA LEU A 219 -16.95 22.23 -43.63
C LEU A 219 -16.14 21.05 -44.18
N ALA A 220 -16.81 19.95 -44.50
CA ALA A 220 -16.18 18.82 -45.19
C ALA A 220 -16.88 18.57 -46.53
N ALA A 221 -16.09 18.36 -47.58
CA ALA A 221 -16.60 17.90 -48.86
C ALA A 221 -16.99 16.41 -48.77
N VAL A 222 -18.19 16.08 -49.22
CA VAL A 222 -18.70 14.70 -49.26
C VAL A 222 -19.28 14.39 -50.62
N LYS A 223 -19.14 13.13 -51.04
CA LYS A 223 -19.67 12.62 -52.30
C LYS A 223 -20.81 11.65 -52.03
N THR A 224 -21.96 11.88 -52.64
CA THR A 224 -23.10 10.97 -52.60
C THR A 224 -22.89 9.79 -53.54
N SER A 225 -23.72 8.74 -53.40
CA SER A 225 -23.65 7.51 -54.21
C SER A 225 -23.92 7.75 -55.70
N ASP A 226 -24.72 8.77 -56.04
CA ASP A 226 -24.95 9.26 -57.42
C ASP A 226 -23.75 10.02 -58.01
N GLY A 227 -22.70 10.21 -57.21
CA GLY A 227 -21.44 10.80 -57.62
C GLY A 227 -21.37 12.31 -57.57
N LYS A 228 -22.38 13.00 -57.01
CA LYS A 228 -22.34 14.46 -56.81
C LYS A 228 -21.65 14.83 -55.51
N TRP A 229 -21.03 16.00 -55.50
CA TRP A 229 -20.35 16.57 -54.35
C TRP A 229 -21.14 17.71 -53.73
N GLY A 230 -21.15 17.74 -52.40
CA GLY A 230 -21.65 18.82 -51.57
C GLY A 230 -20.75 19.02 -50.35
N TYR A 231 -21.19 19.87 -49.43
CA TYR A 231 -20.46 20.18 -48.20
C TYR A 231 -21.36 20.03 -46.99
N ILE A 232 -20.82 19.45 -45.93
CA ILE A 232 -21.53 19.23 -44.66
C ILE A 232 -20.86 19.97 -43.50
N TYR A 233 -21.68 20.31 -42.51
CA TYR A 233 -21.23 20.74 -41.19
C TYR A 233 -20.77 19.54 -40.35
N PRO A 234 -20.07 19.77 -39.21
CA PRO A 234 -19.76 18.71 -38.25
C PRO A 234 -21.00 18.03 -37.66
N SER A 235 -22.18 18.65 -37.74
CA SER A 235 -23.46 18.01 -37.41
C SER A 235 -23.87 16.90 -38.39
N GLY A 236 -23.25 16.83 -39.57
CA GLY A 236 -23.64 15.94 -40.66
C GLY A 236 -24.67 16.53 -41.62
N GLU A 237 -25.24 17.69 -41.30
CA GLU A 237 -26.18 18.39 -42.16
C GLU A 237 -25.47 19.05 -43.36
N TYR A 238 -26.13 19.07 -44.51
CA TYR A 238 -25.61 19.76 -45.69
C TYR A 238 -25.64 21.28 -45.51
N ALA A 239 -24.45 21.88 -45.48
CA ALA A 239 -24.30 23.32 -45.69
C ALA A 239 -24.60 23.68 -47.15
N ILE A 240 -24.12 22.85 -48.08
CA ILE A 240 -24.37 22.98 -49.51
C ILE A 240 -24.73 21.59 -50.03
N ARG A 241 -25.95 21.46 -50.56
CA ARG A 241 -26.45 20.17 -51.08
C ARG A 241 -25.60 19.66 -52.25
N PRO A 242 -25.50 18.34 -52.45
CA PRO A 242 -24.75 17.75 -53.55
C PRO A 242 -25.25 18.25 -54.90
N GLN A 243 -24.38 18.92 -55.65
CA GLN A 243 -24.70 19.45 -56.98
C GLN A 243 -23.47 19.56 -57.89
N PHE A 244 -22.26 19.52 -57.32
CA PHE A 244 -21.03 19.68 -58.06
C PHE A 244 -20.51 18.34 -58.57
N SER A 245 -19.83 18.38 -59.71
CA SER A 245 -19.11 17.22 -60.25
C SER A 245 -17.76 17.01 -59.55
N CYS A 246 -17.14 18.11 -59.12
CA CYS A 246 -15.82 18.16 -58.50
C CYS A 246 -15.69 19.38 -57.60
N VAL A 247 -14.95 19.22 -56.51
CA VAL A 247 -14.83 20.21 -55.44
C VAL A 247 -13.45 20.13 -54.78
N PHE A 248 -12.95 21.27 -54.31
CA PHE A 248 -11.84 21.37 -53.36
C PHE A 248 -12.37 21.65 -51.95
N TYR A 249 -11.51 21.50 -50.94
CA TYR A 249 -11.87 21.86 -49.57
C TYR A 249 -11.95 23.39 -49.38
N PHE A 250 -12.69 23.84 -48.36
CA PHE A 250 -12.75 25.25 -48.02
C PHE A 250 -11.43 25.72 -47.40
N SER A 251 -10.95 26.88 -47.86
CA SER A 251 -9.83 27.60 -47.29
C SER A 251 -10.10 29.10 -47.40
N GLU A 252 -9.87 29.85 -46.32
CA GLU A 252 -10.17 31.28 -46.23
C GLU A 252 -11.62 31.63 -46.64
N GLY A 253 -12.55 30.74 -46.30
CA GLY A 253 -13.97 30.87 -46.56
C GLY A 253 -14.42 30.64 -48.00
N LEU A 254 -13.52 30.23 -48.91
CA LEU A 254 -13.83 29.92 -50.31
C LEU A 254 -13.46 28.49 -50.67
N ALA A 255 -14.16 27.89 -51.62
CA ALA A 255 -13.82 26.60 -52.19
C ALA A 255 -13.98 26.61 -53.72
N ALA A 256 -13.03 26.00 -54.41
CA ALA A 256 -13.09 25.82 -55.86
C ALA A 256 -14.03 24.66 -56.20
N VAL A 257 -14.95 24.86 -57.13
CA VAL A 257 -15.92 23.85 -57.56
C VAL A 257 -16.19 23.91 -59.06
N THR A 258 -16.64 22.80 -59.63
CA THR A 258 -17.14 22.73 -61.01
C THR A 258 -18.34 21.79 -61.13
N THR A 259 -19.27 22.11 -62.03
CA THR A 259 -20.46 21.29 -62.34
C THR A 259 -20.24 20.33 -63.53
N THR A 260 -19.14 20.49 -64.28
CA THR A 260 -18.88 19.77 -65.54
C THR A 260 -17.51 19.10 -65.60
N GLY A 261 -16.78 19.04 -64.48
CA GLY A 261 -15.55 18.25 -64.35
C GLY A 261 -15.82 16.74 -64.37
N TYR A 262 -14.82 15.96 -64.75
CA TYR A 262 -14.94 14.51 -64.91
C TYR A 262 -13.70 13.76 -64.43
N GLY A 263 -13.85 12.45 -64.27
CA GLY A 263 -12.78 11.55 -63.83
C GLY A 263 -12.42 11.66 -62.34
N LYS A 264 -11.54 10.79 -61.88
CA LYS A 264 -11.08 10.75 -60.48
C LYS A 264 -10.23 11.96 -60.09
N ASN A 265 -9.58 12.58 -61.09
CA ASN A 265 -8.68 13.72 -60.90
C ASN A 265 -9.36 15.07 -61.17
N CYS A 266 -10.69 15.09 -61.35
CA CYS A 266 -11.45 16.32 -61.59
C CYS A 266 -10.89 17.16 -62.74
N GLN A 267 -10.87 16.57 -63.92
CA GLN A 267 -10.36 17.20 -65.15
C GLN A 267 -11.49 17.88 -65.92
N GLY A 268 -11.14 18.93 -66.66
CA GLY A 268 -12.08 19.67 -67.50
C GLY A 268 -13.14 20.45 -66.73
N GLY A 269 -14.13 20.95 -67.47
CA GLY A 269 -15.12 21.89 -66.96
C GLY A 269 -14.54 23.29 -66.72
N LYS A 270 -15.42 24.26 -66.51
CA LYS A 270 -15.02 25.57 -65.98
C LYS A 270 -15.13 25.57 -64.46
N TRP A 271 -14.12 26.12 -63.81
CA TRP A 271 -14.01 26.22 -62.36
C TRP A 271 -14.33 27.62 -61.88
N GLY A 272 -14.92 27.71 -60.70
CA GLY A 272 -15.15 28.95 -59.98
C GLY A 272 -15.02 28.73 -58.49
N PHE A 273 -15.14 29.81 -57.72
CA PHE A 273 -15.06 29.78 -56.27
C PHE A 273 -16.39 30.17 -55.64
N ILE A 274 -16.83 29.37 -54.69
CA ILE A 274 -18.04 29.61 -53.89
C ILE A 274 -17.68 29.95 -52.45
N ASN A 275 -18.55 30.71 -51.78
CA ASN A 275 -18.49 30.90 -50.34
C ASN A 275 -19.17 29.74 -49.58
N LYS A 276 -19.12 29.77 -48.24
CA LYS A 276 -19.72 28.73 -47.37
C LYS A 276 -21.24 28.56 -47.48
N SER A 277 -21.94 29.55 -48.05
CA SER A 277 -23.38 29.48 -48.35
C SER A 277 -23.67 28.90 -49.74
N GLY A 278 -22.63 28.61 -50.54
CA GLY A 278 -22.77 28.12 -51.91
C GLY A 278 -22.89 29.20 -52.98
N ASN A 279 -22.78 30.48 -52.62
CA ASN A 279 -22.85 31.58 -53.58
C ASN A 279 -21.52 31.72 -54.32
N TRP A 280 -21.58 31.92 -55.63
CA TRP A 280 -20.42 32.21 -56.46
C TRP A 280 -19.80 33.56 -56.06
N ILE A 281 -18.53 33.55 -55.69
CA ILE A 281 -17.69 34.74 -55.56
C ILE A 281 -16.91 34.96 -56.85
N ILE A 282 -16.42 33.86 -57.44
CA ILE A 282 -15.84 33.85 -58.78
C ILE A 282 -16.68 32.84 -59.60
N PRO A 283 -17.43 33.28 -60.62
CA PRO A 283 -18.23 32.38 -61.46
C PRO A 283 -17.37 31.30 -62.14
N PRO A 284 -17.97 30.19 -62.63
CA PRO A 284 -17.23 29.12 -63.28
C PRO A 284 -16.71 29.53 -64.67
N VAL A 285 -15.58 30.24 -64.69
CA VAL A 285 -14.94 30.77 -65.92
C VAL A 285 -13.49 30.34 -66.08
N LEU A 286 -12.88 29.80 -65.01
CA LEU A 286 -11.49 29.38 -64.98
C LEU A 286 -11.33 28.03 -65.70
N ASP A 287 -10.26 27.86 -66.46
CA ASP A 287 -9.91 26.59 -67.12
C ASP A 287 -9.43 25.54 -66.11
N GLY A 288 -8.89 25.99 -64.97
CA GLY A 288 -8.42 25.10 -63.91
C GLY A 288 -8.04 25.86 -62.65
N VAL A 289 -8.00 25.13 -61.54
CA VAL A 289 -7.53 25.61 -60.23
C VAL A 289 -6.43 24.67 -59.76
N GLU A 290 -5.22 25.19 -59.56
CA GLU A 290 -4.07 24.42 -59.10
C GLU A 290 -3.96 24.39 -57.57
N THR A 291 -4.36 25.48 -56.89
CA THR A 291 -4.34 25.57 -55.42
C THR A 291 -5.63 26.20 -54.88
N VAL A 292 -5.98 25.86 -53.63
CA VAL A 292 -6.96 26.65 -52.86
C VAL A 292 -6.34 28.00 -52.46
N PHE A 293 -7.14 28.87 -51.85
CA PHE A 293 -6.65 30.11 -51.26
C PHE A 293 -5.72 29.83 -50.07
N HIS A 294 -4.54 30.42 -50.10
CA HIS A 294 -3.60 30.48 -48.99
C HIS A 294 -2.93 31.86 -48.98
N ASP A 295 -2.90 32.48 -47.82
CA ASP A 295 -2.47 33.86 -47.58
C ASP A 295 -3.19 34.90 -48.45
N GLY A 296 -4.41 34.60 -48.94
CA GLY A 296 -5.20 35.50 -49.78
C GLY A 296 -5.04 35.31 -51.30
N ALA A 297 -4.23 34.35 -51.76
CA ALA A 297 -4.04 34.06 -53.19
C ALA A 297 -4.33 32.59 -53.54
N ALA A 298 -4.84 32.35 -54.75
CA ALA A 298 -5.03 31.02 -55.33
C ALA A 298 -4.43 30.96 -56.74
N LYS A 299 -3.75 29.85 -57.06
CA LYS A 299 -3.16 29.63 -58.38
C LYS A 299 -4.18 29.01 -59.32
N VAL A 300 -4.42 29.67 -60.45
CA VAL A 300 -5.50 29.33 -61.40
C VAL A 300 -5.01 29.38 -62.85
N ILE A 301 -5.82 28.82 -63.74
CA ILE A 301 -5.67 28.90 -65.19
C ILE A 301 -6.89 29.59 -65.77
N TYR A 302 -6.69 30.64 -66.56
CA TYR A 302 -7.78 31.36 -67.24
C TYR A 302 -7.35 31.74 -68.65
N ASN A 303 -8.15 31.33 -69.64
CA ASN A 303 -7.84 31.42 -71.07
C ASN A 303 -6.44 30.89 -71.41
N GLY A 304 -6.07 29.75 -70.81
CA GLY A 304 -4.77 29.11 -70.97
C GLY A 304 -3.59 29.77 -70.22
N VAL A 305 -3.79 30.92 -69.59
CA VAL A 305 -2.75 31.63 -68.83
C VAL A 305 -2.78 31.20 -67.36
N LYS A 306 -1.62 30.82 -66.81
CA LYS A 306 -1.44 30.50 -65.39
C LYS A 306 -1.02 31.72 -64.59
N GLY A 307 -1.56 31.87 -63.40
CA GLY A 307 -1.12 32.89 -62.44
C GLY A 307 -1.93 32.84 -61.16
N TYR A 308 -1.90 33.92 -60.38
CA TYR A 308 -2.53 34.00 -59.08
C TYR A 308 -3.66 35.02 -59.09
N ILE A 309 -4.77 34.68 -58.42
CA ILE A 309 -5.87 35.59 -58.18
C ILE A 309 -6.08 35.78 -56.69
N ASN A 310 -6.56 36.96 -56.29
CA ASN A 310 -7.04 37.21 -54.93
C ASN A 310 -8.46 36.67 -54.73
N ARG A 311 -8.99 36.80 -53.51
CA ARG A 311 -10.33 36.30 -53.11
C ARG A 311 -11.50 36.97 -53.84
N GLN A 312 -11.27 38.08 -54.54
CA GLN A 312 -12.26 38.76 -55.39
C GLN A 312 -12.14 38.36 -56.87
N GLY A 313 -11.14 37.55 -57.24
CA GLY A 313 -10.89 37.12 -58.61
C GLY A 313 -9.96 38.03 -59.41
N SER A 314 -9.39 39.07 -58.81
CA SER A 314 -8.41 39.95 -59.47
C SER A 314 -7.04 39.30 -59.50
N TRP A 315 -6.35 39.38 -60.64
CA TRP A 315 -4.97 38.92 -60.77
C TRP A 315 -4.03 39.64 -59.80
N VAL A 316 -3.12 38.89 -59.19
CA VAL A 316 -2.07 39.40 -58.30
C VAL A 316 -0.69 38.95 -58.76
N ASP A 317 0.27 39.86 -58.68
CA ASP A 317 1.67 39.56 -58.93
C ASP A 317 2.36 39.16 -57.61
N ILE A 318 2.67 37.88 -57.49
CA ILE A 318 3.33 37.33 -56.29
C ILE A 318 4.85 37.48 -56.32
N ASN A 319 5.44 37.95 -57.43
CA ASN A 319 6.89 38.12 -57.54
C ASN A 319 7.38 39.47 -57.00
N ASN A 320 6.48 40.43 -56.78
CA ASN A 320 6.82 41.81 -56.39
C ASN A 320 6.39 42.17 -54.96
N SER A 321 5.88 41.19 -54.20
CA SER A 321 5.43 41.36 -52.83
C SER A 321 6.39 40.69 -51.86
N ASN A 322 6.95 41.45 -50.92
CA ASN A 322 7.66 40.99 -49.71
C ASN A 322 6.73 40.15 -48.80
N SER A 323 6.25 39.01 -49.27
CA SER A 323 5.19 38.27 -48.58
C SER A 323 5.33 36.78 -48.82
N ASN A 324 5.62 36.09 -47.72
CA ASN A 324 5.25 34.76 -47.21
C ASN A 324 4.47 33.72 -48.06
N TYR A 325 4.12 33.93 -49.33
CA TYR A 325 3.39 32.99 -50.19
C TYR A 325 4.19 31.75 -50.64
N SER A 326 5.39 31.55 -50.09
CA SER A 326 6.31 30.46 -50.42
C SER A 326 6.43 29.48 -49.27
N ARG A 327 5.45 28.60 -49.07
CA ARG A 327 5.64 27.34 -48.33
C ARG A 327 4.58 26.30 -48.65
#